data_AF-A0A7C3E042-F1
#
_entry.id   AF-A0A7C3E042-F1
#
_cell.length_a   1.000
_cell.length_b   1.000
_cell.length_c   1.000
_cell.angle_alpha   90.00
_cell.angle_beta   90.00
_cell.angle_gamma   90.00
#
_symmetry.space_group_name_H-M   'P 1'
#
loop_
_entity.id
_entity.type
_entity.pdbx_description
1 polymer ?
#
loop_
_entity_poly.entity_id
_entity_poly.type
_entity_poly.pdbx_seq_one_letter_code
_entity_poly.pdbx_strand_id
1 'polypeptide(L)'
;MKSSSRSAQGDKLDLELIDANLSVAGDQDFTFRGTAAFTGLGQIRVISSGADRIIQGNNAGDLRPDFEMVLQGFNASLLAGDFDGL
;
A
#
# COMPACT_ATOMS: atom_id res chain seq x y z
N MET A 1 -8.28 13.87 24.26
CA MET A 1 -7.20 13.06 23.64
C MET A 1 -7.21 13.34 22.15
N LYS A 2 -6.18 14.00 21.60
CA LYS A 2 -6.05 14.16 20.15
C LYS A 2 -5.43 12.87 19.62
N SER A 3 -6.20 12.12 18.82
CA SER A 3 -5.62 11.04 18.00
C SER A 3 -4.80 11.73 16.92
N SER A 4 -3.48 11.83 17.13
CA SER A 4 -2.58 12.32 16.10
C SER A 4 -2.28 11.14 15.18
N SER A 5 -3.00 11.02 14.06
CA SER A 5 -2.58 10.22 12.91
C SER A 5 -1.29 10.83 12.38
N ARG A 6 -0.15 10.31 12.84
CA ARG A 6 1.17 10.83 12.51
C ARG A 6 1.55 10.26 11.13
N SER A 7 1.07 10.90 10.07
CA SER A 7 1.63 10.75 8.72
C SER A 7 3.13 11.07 8.79
N ALA A 8 3.94 10.35 8.01
CA ALA A 8 5.32 10.71 7.80
C ALA A 8 5.34 12.12 7.23
N GLN A 9 5.84 13.09 8.01
CA GLN A 9 6.17 14.43 7.49
C GLN A 9 7.43 14.36 6.59
N GLY A 10 7.71 13.22 5.96
CA GLY A 10 8.88 12.89 5.17
C GLY A 10 8.50 12.34 3.79
N ASP A 11 9.37 11.50 3.22
CA ASP A 11 9.16 10.93 1.87
C ASP A 11 7.86 10.12 1.79
N LYS A 12 7.20 10.21 0.64
CA LYS A 12 5.98 9.46 0.29
C LYS A 12 6.25 8.47 -0.82
N LEU A 13 5.39 7.47 -0.89
CA LEU A 13 5.32 6.54 -2.01
C LEU A 13 4.18 6.96 -2.94
N ASP A 14 4.54 7.46 -4.11
CA ASP A 14 3.59 7.85 -5.15
C ASP A 14 3.23 6.62 -6.01
N LEU A 15 1.94 6.26 -5.99
CA LEU A 15 1.37 5.15 -6.74
C LEU A 15 0.45 5.62 -7.88
N GLU A 16 0.32 6.93 -8.14
CA GLU A 16 -0.62 7.49 -9.13
C GLU A 16 -0.34 7.00 -10.58
N LEU A 17 0.84 6.45 -10.85
CA LEU A 17 1.17 5.87 -12.16
C LEU A 17 0.88 4.38 -12.27
N ILE A 18 0.30 3.78 -11.23
CA ILE A 18 -0.06 2.36 -11.19
C ILE A 18 -1.57 2.24 -11.08
N ASP A 19 -2.18 1.74 -12.15
CA ASP A 19 -3.60 1.43 -12.13
C ASP A 19 -3.91 0.29 -11.14
N ALA A 20 -4.78 0.59 -10.17
CA ALA A 20 -5.22 -0.34 -9.14
C ALA A 20 -6.05 -1.50 -9.70
N ASN A 21 -6.65 -1.38 -10.89
CA ASN A 21 -7.39 -2.48 -11.48
C ASN A 21 -7.27 -2.53 -13.01
N LEU A 22 -6.35 -3.36 -13.49
CA LEU A 22 -6.04 -3.52 -14.92
C LEU A 22 -7.21 -4.02 -15.78
N SER A 23 -8.33 -4.44 -15.17
CA SER A 23 -9.54 -4.87 -15.89
C SER A 23 -10.57 -3.76 -16.12
N VAL A 24 -10.34 -2.58 -15.54
CA VAL A 24 -11.23 -1.42 -15.63
C VAL A 24 -10.51 -0.32 -16.41
N ALA A 25 -11.26 0.39 -17.26
CA ALA A 25 -10.69 1.48 -18.05
C ALA A 25 -10.60 2.76 -17.20
N GLY A 26 -9.48 3.48 -17.34
CA GLY A 26 -9.20 4.72 -16.61
C GLY A 26 -7.99 4.55 -15.71
N ASP A 27 -7.83 5.46 -14.77
CA ASP A 27 -6.85 5.38 -13.69
C ASP A 27 -7.60 5.19 -12.35
N GLN A 28 -7.17 4.25 -11.52
CA GLN A 28 -7.85 3.91 -10.27
C GLN A 28 -6.89 3.95 -9.11
N ASP A 29 -7.33 4.57 -8.02
CA ASP A 29 -6.62 4.61 -6.76
C ASP A 29 -6.69 3.26 -6.02
N PHE A 30 -5.64 2.96 -5.24
CA PHE A 30 -5.60 1.77 -4.41
C PHE A 30 -6.32 1.97 -3.08
N THR A 31 -7.02 0.94 -2.60
CA THR A 31 -7.50 0.92 -1.21
C THR A 31 -6.43 0.40 -0.26
N PHE A 32 -6.01 1.21 0.71
CA PHE A 32 -5.08 0.79 1.77
C PHE A 32 -5.74 -0.14 2.79
N ARG A 33 -5.18 -1.34 2.95
CA ARG A 33 -5.66 -2.39 3.88
C ARG A 33 -4.92 -2.40 5.23
N GLY A 34 -3.85 -1.62 5.37
CA GLY A 34 -2.94 -1.78 6.49
C GLY A 34 -2.33 -3.19 6.46
N THR A 35 -2.52 -3.96 7.53
CA THR A 35 -2.02 -5.35 7.63
C THR A 35 -3.09 -6.40 7.28
N ALA A 36 -4.31 -5.98 6.94
CA ALA A 36 -5.40 -6.91 6.64
C ALA A 36 -5.15 -7.66 5.32
N ALA A 37 -5.70 -8.87 5.20
CA ALA A 37 -5.66 -9.65 3.97
C ALA A 37 -6.40 -8.93 2.82
N PHE A 38 -6.01 -9.24 1.58
CA PHE A 38 -6.74 -8.80 0.39
C PHE A 38 -8.14 -9.40 0.36
N THR A 39 -9.12 -8.63 -0.13
CA THR A 39 -10.50 -9.09 -0.36
C THR A 39 -10.95 -8.83 -1.80
N GLY A 40 -10.08 -8.29 -2.64
CA GLY A 40 -10.32 -8.01 -4.05
C GLY A 40 -9.15 -7.21 -4.63
N LEU A 41 -9.26 -6.94 -5.94
CA LEU A 41 -8.31 -6.12 -6.69
C LEU A 41 -8.30 -4.66 -6.20
N GLY A 42 -7.25 -3.94 -6.56
CA GLY A 42 -7.06 -2.54 -6.22
C GLY A 42 -6.78 -2.32 -4.75
N GLN A 43 -5.99 -3.20 -4.15
CA GLN A 43 -5.65 -3.13 -2.73
C GLN A 43 -4.15 -3.16 -2.53
N ILE A 44 -3.68 -2.38 -1.55
CA ILE A 44 -2.33 -2.51 -1.01
C ILE A 44 -2.37 -2.89 0.46
N ARG A 45 -1.41 -3.69 0.89
CA ARG A 45 -1.21 -4.03 2.31
C ARG A 45 0.27 -3.99 2.67
N VAL A 46 0.55 -3.97 3.96
CA VAL A 46 1.90 -3.95 4.50
C VAL A 46 2.10 -5.17 5.39
N ILE A 47 3.21 -5.89 5.17
CA ILE A 47 3.67 -6.97 6.04
C ILE A 47 5.05 -6.63 6.61
N SER A 48 5.35 -7.16 7.78
CA SER A 48 6.68 -7.01 8.40
C SER A 48 7.56 -8.21 8.06
N SER A 49 8.82 -7.96 7.72
CA SER A 49 9.84 -8.99 7.51
C SER A 49 11.12 -8.60 8.23
N GLY A 50 11.30 -9.09 9.46
CA GLY A 50 12.41 -8.66 10.31
C GLY A 50 12.40 -7.14 10.54
N ALA A 51 13.48 -6.47 10.12
CA ALA A 51 13.62 -5.02 10.19
C ALA A 51 12.94 -4.26 9.03
N ASP A 52 12.47 -4.98 8.01
CA ASP A 52 11.93 -4.40 6.78
C ASP A 52 10.41 -4.29 6.83
N ARG A 53 9.87 -3.47 5.95
CA ARG A 53 8.45 -3.51 5.54
C ARG A 53 8.36 -3.93 4.09
N ILE A 54 7.41 -4.80 3.81
CA ILE A 54 7.07 -5.18 2.46
C ILE A 54 5.67 -4.64 2.19
N ILE A 55 5.57 -3.76 1.21
CA ILE A 55 4.31 -3.29 0.65
C ILE A 55 3.96 -4.25 -0.46
N GLN A 56 2.76 -4.80 -0.41
CA GLN A 56 2.24 -5.74 -1.38
C GLN A 56 1.03 -5.09 -2.06
N GLY A 57 0.99 -5.11 -3.40
CA GLY A 57 -0.14 -4.65 -4.18
C GLY A 57 -0.81 -5.78 -4.95
N ASN A 58 -2.12 -5.71 -5.10
CA ASN A 58 -2.92 -6.60 -5.92
C ASN A 58 -3.79 -5.76 -6.86
N ASN A 59 -3.53 -5.87 -8.16
CA ASN A 59 -4.22 -5.13 -9.22
C ASN A 59 -4.69 -6.02 -10.38
N ALA A 60 -4.42 -7.32 -10.32
CA ALA A 60 -4.88 -8.30 -11.30
C ALA A 60 -5.14 -9.67 -10.67
N GLY A 61 -5.84 -10.53 -11.41
CA GLY A 61 -5.92 -11.95 -11.06
C GLY A 61 -6.68 -12.26 -9.75
N ASP A 62 -6.01 -12.95 -8.83
CA ASP A 62 -6.59 -13.53 -7.60
C ASP A 62 -6.25 -12.70 -6.34
N LEU A 63 -6.34 -13.30 -5.15
CA LEU A 63 -6.03 -12.61 -3.87
C LEU A 63 -4.56 -12.71 -3.44
N ARG A 64 -3.66 -13.05 -4.37
CA ARG A 64 -2.20 -13.03 -4.14
C ARG A 64 -1.64 -11.64 -4.48
N PRO A 65 -0.50 -11.25 -3.89
CA PRO A 65 0.18 -10.05 -4.36
C PRO A 65 0.66 -10.22 -5.80
N ASP A 66 0.44 -9.19 -6.62
CA ASP A 66 0.96 -9.09 -8.00
C ASP A 66 2.33 -8.42 -8.04
N PHE A 67 2.61 -7.51 -7.08
CA PHE A 67 3.90 -6.87 -6.92
C PHE A 67 4.23 -6.62 -5.45
N GLU A 68 5.53 -6.46 -5.18
CA GLU A 68 6.06 -6.16 -3.86
C GLU A 68 7.12 -5.04 -3.92
N MET A 69 7.14 -4.20 -2.89
CA MET A 69 8.17 -3.19 -2.68
C MET A 69 8.74 -3.35 -1.27
N VAL A 70 10.06 -3.50 -1.15
CA VAL A 70 10.73 -3.68 0.13
C VAL A 70 11.33 -2.36 0.61
N LEU A 71 10.89 -1.89 1.77
CA LEU A 71 11.54 -0.80 2.50
C LEU A 71 12.55 -1.39 3.48
N GLN A 72 13.82 -1.41 3.06
CA GLN A 72 14.90 -2.01 3.83
C GLN A 72 15.18 -1.23 5.12
N GLY A 73 15.24 -1.92 6.25
CA GLY A 73 15.50 -1.34 7.58
C GLY A 73 14.42 -0.39 8.09
N PHE A 74 13.32 -0.21 7.38
CA PHE A 74 12.24 0.67 7.78
C PHE A 74 11.33 -0.03 8.78
N ASN A 75 11.63 0.06 10.08
CA ASN A 75 10.87 -0.65 11.11
C ASN A 75 9.68 0.15 11.68
N ALA A 76 9.33 1.28 11.07
CA ALA A 76 8.17 2.07 11.47
C ALA A 76 6.85 1.50 10.88
N SER A 77 5.73 2.00 11.40
CA SER A 77 4.40 1.74 10.81
C SER A 77 4.18 2.66 9.62
N LEU A 78 3.67 2.11 8.52
CA LEU A 78 3.11 2.87 7.41
C LEU A 78 1.62 3.10 7.64
N LEU A 79 1.16 4.32 7.38
CA LEU A 79 -0.23 4.74 7.41
C LEU A 79 -0.70 5.08 5.99
N ALA A 80 -2.01 5.17 5.78
CA ALA A 80 -2.56 5.58 4.49
C ALA A 80 -1.97 6.93 4.02
N GLY A 81 -1.75 7.88 4.92
CA GLY A 81 -1.19 9.20 4.56
C GLY A 81 0.27 9.21 4.08
N ASP A 82 0.94 8.05 4.03
CA ASP A 82 2.31 7.90 3.52
C ASP A 82 2.34 7.51 2.03
N PHE A 83 1.17 7.35 1.41
CA PHE A 83 1.00 7.01 0.00
C PHE A 83 0.19 8.10 -0.72
N ASP A 84 0.59 8.40 -1.95
CA ASP A 84 -0.25 9.12 -2.93
C ASP A 84 -0.83 8.08 -3.92
N GLY A 85 -2.03 8.32 -4.46
CA GLY A 85 -2.78 7.31 -5.24
C GLY A 85 -3.58 6.31 -4.40
N LEU A 86 -4.19 6.77 -3.28
CA LEU A 86 -5.14 6.03 -2.43
C LEU A 86 -6.54 6.62 -2.42
#